data_AF-A0A352PXS3-F1
#
_entry.id   AF-A0A352PXS3-F1
#
_cell.length_a   1.000
_cell.length_b   1.000
_cell.length_c   1.000
_cell.angle_alpha   90.00
_cell.angle_beta   90.00
_cell.angle_gamma   90.00
#
_symmetry.space_group_name_H-M   'P 1'
#
loop_
_entity.id
_entity.type
_entity.pdbx_description
1 polymer ?
#
loop_
_entity_poly.entity_id
_entity_poly.type
_entity_poly.pdbx_seq_one_letter_code
_entity_poly.pdbx_strand_id
1 'polypeptide(L)' 'MELTTAIQLSHRLQIYAYDAYIPACALKNNCPLISLDSRLVDTAQKAGIEVLEVTP' A
#
# COMPACT_ATOMS: atom_id res chain seq x y z
N MET A 1 5.88 -14.04 -2.74
CA MET A 1 5.16 -13.97 -1.45
C MET A 1 4.95 -12.50 -1.14
N GLU A 2 3.72 -12.05 -0.85
CA GLU A 2 3.42 -10.64 -0.55
C GLU A 2 4.29 -10.08 0.57
N LEU A 3 4.66 -10.96 1.51
CA LEU A 3 5.51 -10.62 2.63
C LEU A 3 6.89 -10.10 2.20
N THR A 4 7.49 -10.67 1.15
CA THR A 4 8.79 -10.20 0.63
C THR A 4 8.66 -8.80 0.05
N THR A 5 7.61 -8.56 -0.75
CA THR A 5 7.30 -7.25 -1.31
C THR A 5 6.98 -6.24 -0.21
N ALA A 6 6.23 -6.65 0.81
CA ALA A 6 5.89 -5.82 1.96
C ALA A 6 7.15 -5.40 2.73
N ILE A 7 8.11 -6.30 2.96
CA ILE A 7 9.39 -5.97 3.62
C ILE A 7 10.23 -4.98 2.78
N GLN A 8 10.25 -5.16 1.45
CA GLN A 8 10.95 -4.24 0.55
C GLN A 8 10.30 -2.86 0.54
N LEU A 9 8.97 -2.81 0.47
CA LEU A 9 8.19 -1.57 0.53
C LEU A 9 8.33 -0.88 1.89
N SER A 10 8.32 -1.64 2.99
CA SER A 10 8.45 -1.10 4.33
C SER A 10 9.80 -0.43 4.53
N HIS A 11 10.87 -1.04 4.00
CA HIS A 11 12.19 -0.42 3.98
C HIS A 11 12.23 0.83 3.09
N ARG A 12 11.69 0.76 1.86
CA ARG A 12 11.69 1.89 0.91
C ARG A 12 10.90 3.09 1.41
N LEU A 13 9.76 2.85 2.05
CA LEU A 13 8.80 3.88 2.47
C LEU A 13 8.94 4.27 3.95
N GLN A 14 9.85 3.62 4.69
CA GLN A 14 10.07 3.84 6.13
C GLN A 14 8.79 3.68 6.96
N ILE A 15 8.02 2.63 6.65
CA ILE A 15 6.78 2.25 7.35
C ILE A 15 6.95 0.84 7.94
N TYR A 16 6.00 0.41 8.76
CA TYR A 16 6.00 -0.97 9.25
C TYR A 16 5.66 -1.96 8.13
N ALA A 17 6.23 -3.17 8.20
CA ALA A 17 5.93 -4.25 7.26
C ALA A 17 4.44 -4.64 7.25
N TYR A 18 3.75 -4.43 8.38
CA TYR A 18 2.31 -4.58 8.48
C TYR A 18 1.56 -3.56 7.60
N ASP A 19 1.90 -2.27 7.70
CA ASP A 19 1.27 -1.21 6.88
C ASP A 19 1.57 -1.38 5.38
N ALA A 20 2.75 -1.93 5.06
CA ALA A 20 3.17 -2.22 3.69
C ALA A 20 2.50 -3.47 3.08
N TYR A 21 1.85 -4.31 3.88
CA TYR A 21 1.29 -5.58 3.42
C TYR A 21 0.10 -5.40 2.48
N ILE A 22 -0.81 -4.48 2.80
CA ILE A 22 -1.98 -4.22 1.96
C ILE A 22 -1.57 -3.61 0.61
N PRO A 23 -0.69 -2.59 0.54
CA PRO A 23 -0.11 -2.11 -0.72
C PRO A 23 0.62 -3.20 -1.51
N ALA A 24 1.34 -4.11 -0.84
CA ALA A 24 2.00 -5.24 -1.49
C ALA A 24 0.99 -6.15 -2.21
N CYS A 25 -0.12 -6.48 -1.54
CA CYS A 25 -1.20 -7.24 -2.15
C CYS A 25 -1.79 -6.51 -3.38
N ALA A 26 -2.04 -5.22 -3.27
CA ALA A 26 -2.61 -4.43 -4.36
C ALA A 26 -1.68 -4.37 -5.58
N LEU A 27 -0.37 -4.19 -5.37
CA LEU A 27 0.63 -4.22 -6.44
C LEU A 27 0.65 -5.55 -7.18
N LYS A 28 0.65 -6.67 -6.46
CA LYS A 28 0.68 -7.97 -7.12
C LYS A 28 -0.58 -8.24 -7.94
N ASN A 29 -1.74 -7.85 -7.41
CA ASN A 29 -3.00 -8.08 -8.09
C ASN A 29 -3.31 -7.01 -9.15
N ASN A 30 -2.42 -6.02 -9.33
CA ASN A 30 -2.63 -4.86 -10.20
C ASN A 30 -4.01 -4.23 -9.97
N CYS A 31 -4.43 -4.12 -8.71
CA CYS A 31 -5.73 -3.60 -8.35
C CYS A 31 -5.61 -2.27 -7.60
N PRO A 32 -6.61 -1.38 -7.72
CA PRO A 32 -6.63 -0.18 -6.94
C PRO A 32 -6.80 -0.49 -5.44
N LEU A 33 -6.29 0.40 -4.60
CA LEU A 33 -6.52 0.37 -3.15
C LEU A 33 -7.71 1.29 -2.82
N ILE A 34 -8.64 0.81 -2.00
CA ILE A 34 -9.68 1.64 -1.39
C ILE A 34 -9.46 1.67 0.13
N SER A 35 -9.44 2.86 0.71
CA SER A 35 -9.19 3.04 2.15
C SER A 35 -9.69 4.40 2.63
N LEU A 36 -10.20 4.44 3.87
CA LEU A 36 -10.49 5.68 4.61
C LEU A 36 -9.28 6.13 5.45
N ASP A 37 -8.28 5.27 5.62
CA ASP A 37 -7.02 5.60 6.31
C ASP A 37 -6.12 6.41 5.36
N SER A 38 -5.96 7.69 5.65
CA SER A 38 -5.17 8.63 4.85
C SER A 38 -3.69 8.26 4.79
N ARG A 39 -3.12 7.68 5.85
CA ARG A 39 -1.72 7.25 5.85
C ARG A 39 -1.51 6.05 4.93
N LEU A 40 -2.48 5.14 4.85
CA LEU A 40 -2.43 4.01 3.94
C LEU A 40 -2.60 4.47 2.48
N VAL A 41 -3.50 5.42 2.24
CA VAL A 41 -3.67 6.07 0.93
C VAL A 41 -2.37 6.72 0.46
N ASP A 42 -1.74 7.54 1.30
CA ASP A 42 -0.47 8.19 0.99
C ASP A 42 0.63 7.17 0.66
N THR A 43 0.67 6.08 1.41
CA THR A 43 1.64 5.00 1.22
C THR A 43 1.43 4.29 -0.11
N ALA A 44 0.18 3.99 -0.46
CA ALA A 44 -0.17 3.33 -1.70
C ALA A 44 0.12 4.22 -2.92
N GLN A 45 -0.20 5.51 -2.83
CA GLN A 45 0.15 6.49 -3.86
C GLN A 45 1.67 6.59 -4.04
N LYS A 46 2.46 6.67 -2.96
CA LYS A 46 3.93 6.63 -3.01
C LYS A 46 4.48 5.33 -3.58
N ALA A 47 3.73 4.24 -3.47
CA ALA A 47 4.07 2.95 -4.06
C ALA A 47 3.68 2.83 -5.54
N GLY A 48 2.99 3.82 -6.12
CA GLY A 48 2.52 3.83 -7.50
C GLY A 48 1.21 3.06 -7.72
N ILE A 49 0.45 2.81 -6.65
CA ILE A 49 -0.82 2.10 -6.68
C ILE A 49 -1.93 3.12 -6.91
N GLU A 50 -2.87 2.81 -7.81
CA GLU A 50 -4.08 3.60 -7.98
C GLU A 50 -4.90 3.56 -6.68
N VAL A 51 -5.32 4.72 -6.18
CA VAL A 51 -6.15 4.80 -4.98
C VAL A 51 -7.51 5.37 -5.34
N LEU A 52 -8.56 4.67 -4.92
CA LEU A 52 -9.92 5.15 -4.95
C LEU A 52 -10.20 5.85 -3.62
N GLU A 53 -10.22 7.18 -3.64
CA GLU A 53 -10.52 7.98 -2.46
C GLU A 53 -12.02 7.86 -2.13
N VAL A 54 -12.31 7.48 -0.88
CA VAL A 54 -13.68 7.44 -0.36
C VAL A 54 -13.90 8.71 0.45
N THR A 55 -14.62 9.67 -0.12
CA THR A 55 -15.16 10.80 0.65
C THR A 55 -16.29 10.31 1.56
N PRO A 56 -16.34 10.71 2.83
CA PRO A 56 -17.43 10.33 3.75
C PRO A 56 -18.80 10.87 3.31
#